data_AF-A0A847AR07-F1
#
_entry.id   AF-A0A847AR07-F1
#
_cell.length_a   1.000
_cell.length_b   1.000
_cell.length_c   1.000
_cell.angle_alpha   90.00
_cell.angle_beta   90.00
_cell.angle_gamma   90.00
#
_symmetry.space_group_name_H-M   'P 1'
#
loop_
_entity.id
_entity.type
_entity.pdbx_description
1 polymer ?
#
loop_
_entity_poly.entity_id
_entity_poly.type
_entity_poly.pdbx_seq_one_letter_code
_entity_poly.pdbx_strand_id
1 'polypeptide(L)'
;MAKIEKNNLEKLVSLSKSRGIIFPGSEIYGGLANTWDYGPLGVEIKNNVKRAWWKKFIQESPYNVGLDAAILMNPTTWVASGHVGGFSDPLMDCKECKARFRADKLIEDYMKEINDVQIVDGWTNNQMEEYVSENKVKCPECGKHNFTSIRKFNLMFKTFQGVTEDSQSEIYLRPETAQGIFVNFKNVARST
;
A
#
# COMPACT_ATOMS: atom_id res chain seq x y z
N MET A 1 20.91 -31.98 15.76
CA MET A 1 19.84 -31.16 15.15
C MET A 1 20.26 -29.71 15.25
N ALA A 2 20.72 -29.11 14.15
CA ALA A 2 21.17 -27.72 14.14
C ALA A 2 19.96 -26.79 14.36
N LYS A 3 20.03 -25.91 15.36
CA LYS A 3 19.08 -24.81 15.53
C LYS A 3 19.19 -23.92 14.30
N ILE A 4 18.17 -23.94 13.45
CA ILE A 4 18.00 -22.93 12.40
C ILE A 4 17.97 -21.58 13.12
N GLU A 5 18.97 -20.74 12.83
CA GLU A 5 19.08 -19.42 13.42
C GLU A 5 17.88 -18.60 12.97
N LYS A 6 16.94 -18.31 13.88
CA LYS A 6 15.79 -17.44 13.57
C LYS A 6 16.31 -16.17 12.90
N ASN A 7 15.79 -15.88 11.71
CA ASN A 7 16.09 -14.67 10.95
C ASN A 7 15.94 -13.46 11.89
N ASN A 8 16.86 -12.49 11.84
CA ASN A 8 16.83 -11.30 12.70
C ASN A 8 15.46 -10.60 12.67
N LEU A 9 14.75 -10.66 11.54
CA LEU A 9 13.38 -10.16 11.43
C LEU A 9 12.39 -10.93 12.32
N GLU A 10 12.44 -12.27 12.35
CA GLU A 10 11.57 -13.09 13.20
C GLU A 10 11.83 -12.82 14.68
N LYS A 11 13.09 -12.60 15.06
CA LYS A 11 13.47 -12.20 16.42
C LYS A 11 12.85 -10.84 16.77
N LEU A 12 12.88 -9.86 15.86
CA LEU A 12 12.27 -8.54 16.04
C LEU A 12 10.74 -8.59 16.14
N VAL A 13 10.08 -9.39 15.31
CA VAL A 13 8.63 -9.58 15.35
C VAL A 13 8.22 -10.21 16.68
N SER A 14 8.93 -11.26 17.11
CA SER A 14 8.71 -11.91 18.40
C SER A 14 8.93 -10.96 19.58
N LEU A 15 9.96 -10.13 19.53
CA LEU A 15 10.23 -9.13 20.57
C LEU A 15 9.13 -8.06 20.60
N SER A 16 8.74 -7.52 19.44
CA SER A 16 7.70 -6.50 19.32
C SER A 16 6.38 -6.96 19.94
N LYS A 17 5.99 -8.21 19.67
CA LYS A 17 4.79 -8.81 20.26
C LYS A 17 4.94 -9.03 21.76
N SER A 18 6.00 -9.71 22.19
CA SER A 18 6.21 -10.05 23.61
C SER A 18 6.38 -8.84 24.53
N ARG A 19 6.80 -7.70 23.99
CA ARG A 19 6.98 -6.44 24.74
C ARG A 19 5.79 -5.48 24.64
N GLY A 20 4.71 -5.85 23.96
CA GLY A 20 3.56 -4.96 23.81
C GLY A 20 3.84 -3.73 22.94
N ILE A 21 4.65 -3.89 21.90
CA ILE A 21 4.95 -2.86 20.91
C ILE A 21 3.95 -2.96 19.75
N ILE A 22 3.88 -4.10 19.06
CA ILE A 22 2.95 -4.32 17.93
C ILE A 22 2.32 -5.70 18.04
N PHE A 23 1.01 -5.77 17.80
CA PHE A 23 0.22 -7.00 17.70
C PHE A 23 -0.37 -7.18 16.30
N PRO A 24 -0.54 -8.42 15.81
CA PRO A 24 -1.39 -8.70 14.66
C PRO A 24 -2.82 -8.18 14.89
N GLY A 25 -3.40 -7.50 13.91
CA GLY A 25 -4.77 -6.99 14.02
C GLY A 25 -5.78 -8.13 14.12
N SER A 26 -6.77 -8.01 15.03
CA SER A 26 -7.81 -9.03 15.25
C SER A 26 -7.28 -10.44 15.56
N GLU A 27 -6.15 -10.55 16.28
CA GLU A 27 -5.43 -11.82 16.50
C GLU A 27 -6.31 -12.97 17.01
N ILE A 28 -7.19 -12.72 17.98
CA ILE A 28 -8.05 -13.76 18.58
C ILE A 28 -9.06 -14.35 17.59
N TYR A 29 -9.29 -13.68 16.46
CA TYR A 29 -10.18 -14.12 15.38
C TYR A 29 -9.42 -14.67 14.17
N GLY A 30 -8.14 -15.04 14.35
CA GLY A 30 -7.29 -15.57 13.27
C GLY A 30 -6.45 -14.51 12.55
N GLY A 31 -6.54 -13.25 12.99
CA GLY A 31 -5.81 -12.15 12.40
C GLY A 31 -6.47 -11.58 11.13
N LEU A 32 -6.11 -10.35 10.78
CA LEU A 32 -6.43 -9.76 9.49
C LEU A 32 -5.13 -9.37 8.78
N ALA A 33 -4.93 -9.89 7.58
CA ALA A 33 -3.72 -9.63 6.81
C ALA A 33 -3.52 -8.11 6.60
N ASN A 34 -2.28 -7.66 6.73
CA ASN A 34 -1.87 -6.26 6.57
C ASN A 34 -2.50 -5.25 7.56
N THR A 35 -2.97 -5.72 8.73
CA THR A 35 -3.39 -4.85 9.82
C THR A 35 -2.68 -5.21 11.13
N TRP A 36 -2.42 -4.18 11.94
CA TRP A 36 -1.68 -4.31 13.19
C TRP A 36 -2.17 -3.30 14.23
N ASP A 37 -2.14 -3.72 15.49
CA ASP A 37 -2.47 -2.88 16.64
C ASP A 37 -1.20 -2.47 17.39
N TYR A 38 -1.12 -1.20 17.81
CA TYR A 38 -0.01 -0.71 18.64
C TYR A 38 -0.33 -0.98 20.11
N GLY A 39 0.51 -1.76 20.79
CA GLY A 39 0.37 -2.04 22.23
C GLY A 39 0.81 -0.86 23.11
N PRO A 40 0.83 -1.02 24.46
CA PRO A 40 1.12 0.06 25.39
C PRO A 40 2.47 0.76 25.16
N LEU A 41 3.53 0.01 24.85
CA LEU A 41 4.83 0.63 24.52
C LEU A 41 4.83 1.18 23.10
N GLY A 42 4.16 0.49 22.17
CA GLY A 42 4.11 0.90 20.76
C GLY A 42 3.42 2.24 20.56
N VAL A 43 2.33 2.51 21.29
CA VAL A 43 1.61 3.78 21.18
C VAL A 43 2.47 4.96 21.67
N GLU A 44 3.23 4.78 22.76
CA GLU A 44 4.16 5.80 23.25
C GLU A 44 5.32 6.04 22.28
N ILE A 45 5.91 4.98 21.72
CA ILE A 45 6.96 5.09 20.69
C ILE A 45 6.42 5.84 19.47
N LYS A 46 5.26 5.43 18.94
CA LYS A 46 4.61 6.07 17.79
C LYS A 46 4.33 7.55 18.05
N ASN A 47 3.80 7.88 19.23
CA ASN A 47 3.49 9.26 19.59
C ASN A 47 4.76 10.10 19.76
N ASN A 48 5.83 9.55 20.35
CA ASN A 48 7.13 10.21 20.44
C ASN A 48 7.70 10.55 19.06
N VAL A 49 7.67 9.60 18.13
CA VAL A 49 8.14 9.83 16.74
C VAL A 49 7.30 10.91 16.06
N LYS A 50 5.97 10.85 16.16
CA LYS A 50 5.06 11.88 15.61
C LYS A 50 5.34 13.26 16.19
N ARG A 51 5.52 13.38 17.51
CA ARG A 51 5.84 14.64 18.17
C ARG A 51 7.18 15.20 17.72
N ALA A 52 8.21 14.36 17.65
CA ALA A 52 9.54 14.78 17.19
C ALA A 52 9.51 15.29 15.74
N TRP A 53 8.81 14.57 14.86
CA TRP A 53 8.61 14.98 13.47
C TRP A 53 7.84 16.30 13.37
N TRP A 54 6.72 16.43 14.09
CA TRP A 54 5.90 17.65 14.08
C TRP A 54 6.67 18.87 14.60
N LYS A 55 7.41 18.69 15.70
CA LYS A 55 8.28 19.74 16.23
C LYS A 55 9.30 20.18 15.17
N LYS A 56 10.01 19.22 14.58
CA LYS A 56 11.12 19.51 13.67
C LYS A 56 10.67 20.15 12.36
N PHE A 57 9.64 19.61 11.73
CA PHE A 57 9.27 19.99 10.36
C PHE A 57 8.17 21.05 10.33
N ILE A 58 7.30 21.11 11.34
CA ILE A 58 6.20 22.08 11.37
C ILE A 58 6.53 23.23 12.31
N GLN A 59 6.75 22.97 13.60
CA GLN A 59 6.86 24.05 14.60
C GLN A 59 8.17 24.85 14.54
N GLU A 60 9.28 24.21 14.17
CA GLU A 60 10.58 24.87 14.01
C GLU A 60 10.76 25.59 12.67
N SER A 61 9.82 25.44 11.73
CA SER A 61 9.85 26.12 10.42
C SER A 61 8.88 27.30 10.42
N PRO A 62 9.33 28.53 10.10
CA PRO A 62 8.43 29.68 10.01
C PRO A 62 7.49 29.64 8.79
N TYR A 63 7.71 28.71 7.86
CA TYR A 63 6.96 28.61 6.60
C TYR A 63 5.95 27.47 6.56
N ASN A 64 5.97 26.59 7.57
CA ASN A 64 5.11 25.41 7.58
C ASN A 64 3.98 25.57 8.57
N VAL A 65 2.80 25.09 8.19
CA VAL A 65 1.58 25.16 8.99
C VAL A 65 0.95 23.78 9.09
N GLY A 66 0.26 23.53 10.21
CA GLY A 66 -0.44 22.28 10.44
C GLY A 66 -1.83 22.26 9.82
N LEU A 67 -2.25 21.10 9.33
CA LEU A 67 -3.61 20.85 8.85
C LEU A 67 -3.98 19.39 9.16
N ASP A 68 -5.20 19.16 9.63
CA ASP A 68 -5.79 17.83 9.76
C ASP A 68 -7.07 17.74 8.90
N ALA A 69 -6.96 17.06 7.76
CA ALA A 69 -8.06 16.91 6.82
C ALA A 69 -8.84 15.61 7.08
N ALA A 70 -10.11 15.58 6.67
CA ALA A 70 -10.94 14.37 6.74
C ALA A 70 -10.34 13.19 5.95
N ILE A 71 -10.66 11.97 6.38
CA ILE A 71 -10.28 10.72 5.70
C ILE A 71 -11.16 10.47 4.47
N LEU A 72 -12.46 10.68 4.63
CA LEU A 72 -13.45 10.60 3.57
C LEU A 72 -13.55 11.98 2.90
N MET A 73 -13.39 11.99 1.58
CA MET A 73 -13.42 13.20 0.76
C MET A 73 -14.35 12.99 -0.44
N ASN A 74 -14.86 14.09 -1.00
CA ASN A 74 -15.69 14.03 -2.21
C ASN A 74 -14.97 13.21 -3.31
N PRO A 75 -15.62 12.21 -3.93
CA PRO A 75 -15.00 11.35 -4.94
C PRO A 75 -14.35 12.10 -6.10
N THR A 76 -14.86 13.28 -6.45
CA THR A 76 -14.32 14.15 -7.50
C THR A 76 -12.87 14.53 -7.23
N THR A 77 -12.45 14.63 -5.97
CA THR A 77 -11.04 14.86 -5.58
C THR A 77 -10.13 13.75 -6.12
N TRP A 78 -10.57 12.48 -6.05
CA TRP A 78 -9.80 11.32 -6.50
C TRP A 78 -9.85 11.13 -8.02
N VAL A 79 -10.92 11.61 -8.67
CA VAL A 79 -10.99 11.69 -10.15
C VAL A 79 -10.04 12.77 -10.66
N ALA A 80 -10.11 13.97 -10.10
CA ALA A 80 -9.31 15.12 -10.52
C ALA A 80 -7.80 14.90 -10.30
N SER A 81 -7.43 14.21 -9.22
CA SER A 81 -6.03 13.83 -8.95
C SER A 81 -5.56 12.61 -9.75
N GLY A 82 -6.45 11.97 -10.52
CA GLY A 82 -6.13 10.80 -11.34
C GLY A 82 -6.10 9.46 -10.60
N HIS A 83 -6.30 9.43 -9.28
CA HIS A 83 -6.25 8.20 -8.49
C HIS A 83 -7.27 7.15 -8.95
N VAL A 84 -8.50 7.56 -9.27
CA VAL A 84 -9.55 6.62 -9.72
C VAL A 84 -9.12 5.88 -11.01
N GLY A 85 -8.41 6.54 -11.92
CA GLY A 85 -7.99 5.95 -13.21
C GLY A 85 -6.57 5.38 -13.23
N GLY A 86 -5.69 5.86 -12.35
CA GLY A 86 -4.25 5.59 -12.40
C GLY A 86 -3.66 4.91 -11.16
N PHE A 87 -4.33 4.95 -10.01
CA PHE A 87 -3.81 4.35 -8.77
C PHE A 87 -4.18 2.86 -8.70
N SER A 88 -3.50 2.07 -9.51
CA SER A 88 -3.78 0.64 -9.66
C SER A 88 -2.53 -0.19 -9.85
N ASP A 89 -2.51 -1.38 -9.25
CA ASP A 89 -1.47 -2.37 -9.52
C ASP A 89 -1.81 -3.19 -10.78
N PRO A 90 -0.79 -3.56 -11.59
CA PRO A 90 -0.97 -4.46 -12.72
C PRO A 90 -1.03 -5.92 -12.20
N LEU A 91 -2.22 -6.53 -12.22
CA LEU A 91 -2.41 -7.89 -11.73
C LEU A 91 -2.62 -8.89 -12.86
N MET A 92 -1.97 -10.05 -12.75
CA MET A 92 -2.21 -11.22 -13.60
C MET A 92 -2.44 -12.48 -12.75
N ASP A 93 -3.31 -13.37 -13.21
CA ASP A 93 -3.63 -14.62 -12.51
C ASP A 93 -3.04 -15.80 -13.31
N CYS A 94 -2.44 -16.77 -12.63
CA CYS A 94 -2.07 -18.05 -13.25
C CYS A 94 -3.34 -18.86 -13.52
N LYS A 95 -3.59 -19.23 -14.77
CA LYS A 95 -4.80 -19.98 -15.14
C LYS A 95 -4.82 -21.41 -14.57
N GLU A 96 -3.66 -21.95 -14.23
CA GLU A 96 -3.49 -23.32 -13.71
C GLU A 96 -3.78 -23.41 -12.20
N CYS A 97 -3.05 -22.65 -11.38
CA CYS A 97 -3.18 -22.71 -9.91
C CYS A 97 -4.05 -21.59 -9.31
N LYS A 98 -4.54 -20.64 -10.13
CA LYS A 98 -5.33 -19.46 -9.72
C LYS A 98 -4.60 -18.50 -8.77
N ALA A 99 -3.30 -18.70 -8.55
CA ALA A 99 -2.47 -17.75 -7.83
C ALA A 99 -2.43 -16.42 -8.57
N ARG A 100 -2.42 -15.33 -7.79
CA ARG A 100 -2.46 -13.97 -8.28
C ARG A 100 -1.12 -13.29 -8.05
N PHE A 101 -0.64 -12.60 -9.07
CA PHE A 101 0.65 -11.93 -9.03
C PHE A 101 0.52 -10.49 -9.51
N ARG A 102 1.30 -9.63 -8.86
CA ARG A 102 1.66 -8.32 -9.39
C ARG A 102 2.66 -8.53 -10.53
N ALA A 103 2.30 -8.08 -11.72
CA ALA A 103 3.06 -8.34 -12.95
C ALA A 103 4.45 -7.71 -12.90
N ASP A 104 4.54 -6.47 -12.43
CA ASP A 104 5.80 -5.75 -12.17
C ASP A 104 6.71 -6.56 -11.23
N LYS A 105 6.19 -6.98 -10.07
CA LYS A 105 6.92 -7.77 -9.09
C LYS A 105 7.39 -9.12 -9.64
N LEU A 106 6.51 -9.81 -10.39
CA LEU A 106 6.82 -11.08 -11.02
C LEU A 106 8.00 -10.94 -11.99
N ILE A 107 8.01 -9.87 -12.79
CA ILE A 107 9.09 -9.55 -13.71
C ILE A 107 10.37 -9.21 -12.95
N GLU A 108 10.30 -8.35 -11.93
CA GLU A 108 11.46 -7.98 -11.10
C GLU A 108 12.13 -9.20 -10.45
N ASP A 109 11.33 -10.12 -9.93
CA ASP A 109 11.85 -11.29 -9.22
C ASP A 109 12.48 -12.28 -10.21
N TYR A 110 11.89 -12.46 -11.39
CA TYR A 110 12.51 -13.20 -12.50
C TYR A 110 13.82 -12.55 -12.96
N MET A 111 13.84 -11.22 -13.14
CA MET A 111 15.03 -10.44 -13.51
C MET A 111 16.17 -10.61 -12.51
N LYS A 112 15.87 -10.66 -11.21
CA LYS A 112 16.86 -10.95 -10.16
C LYS A 112 17.43 -12.36 -10.27
N GLU A 113 16.61 -13.36 -10.59
CA GLU A 113 17.09 -14.74 -10.77
C GLU A 113 18.10 -14.85 -11.92
N ILE A 114 17.92 -14.07 -12.98
CA ILE A 114 18.83 -14.05 -14.15
C ILE A 114 19.95 -13.00 -14.04
N ASN A 115 20.07 -12.30 -12.89
CA ASN A 115 21.01 -11.20 -12.65
C ASN A 115 20.93 -10.05 -13.68
N ASP A 116 19.75 -9.80 -14.25
CA ASP A 116 19.48 -8.68 -15.18
C ASP A 116 18.57 -7.67 -14.50
N VAL A 117 19.14 -6.85 -13.60
CA VAL A 117 18.35 -5.91 -12.80
C VAL A 117 18.03 -4.66 -13.63
N GLN A 118 16.83 -4.63 -14.18
CA GLN A 118 16.26 -3.44 -14.83
C GLN A 118 15.12 -2.86 -13.99
N ILE A 119 14.84 -1.58 -14.21
CA ILE A 119 13.74 -0.89 -13.56
C ILE A 119 12.46 -1.16 -14.38
N VAL A 120 11.54 -1.91 -13.79
CA VAL A 120 10.23 -2.23 -14.37
C VAL A 120 9.21 -1.11 -14.08
N ASP A 121 9.49 -0.27 -13.09
CA ASP A 121 8.65 0.88 -12.73
C ASP A 121 8.45 1.81 -13.94
N GLY A 122 7.18 1.98 -14.34
CA GLY A 122 6.78 2.82 -15.46
C GLY A 122 6.49 2.08 -16.77
N TRP A 123 6.65 0.76 -16.82
CA TRP A 123 6.24 -0.04 -17.97
C TRP A 123 4.72 -0.02 -18.15
N THR A 124 4.29 -0.04 -19.41
CA THR A 124 2.87 -0.23 -19.76
C THR A 124 2.47 -1.70 -19.58
N ASN A 125 1.16 -1.95 -19.42
CA ASN A 125 0.62 -3.31 -19.35
C ASN A 125 1.05 -4.17 -20.54
N ASN A 126 1.04 -3.60 -21.75
CA ASN A 126 1.44 -4.32 -22.96
C ASN A 126 2.91 -4.73 -22.92
N GLN A 127 3.81 -3.83 -22.50
CA GLN A 127 5.23 -4.15 -22.36
C GLN A 127 5.48 -5.25 -21.32
N MET A 128 4.76 -5.21 -20.20
CA MET A 128 4.85 -6.27 -19.18
C MET A 128 4.33 -7.61 -19.70
N GLU A 129 3.20 -7.63 -20.42
CA GLU A 129 2.65 -8.84 -21.02
C GLU A 129 3.59 -9.45 -22.06
N GLU A 130 4.14 -8.60 -22.94
CA GLU A 130 5.10 -8.98 -23.96
C GLU A 130 6.35 -9.59 -23.33
N TYR A 131 6.93 -8.92 -22.33
CA TYR A 131 8.11 -9.43 -21.62
C TYR A 131 7.86 -10.78 -20.96
N VAL A 132 6.71 -10.94 -20.27
CA VAL A 132 6.34 -12.21 -19.62
C VAL A 132 6.23 -13.34 -20.64
N SER A 133 5.65 -13.06 -21.80
CA SER A 133 5.50 -14.02 -22.91
C SER A 133 6.84 -14.39 -23.56
N GLU A 134 7.64 -13.39 -23.94
CA GLU A 134 8.93 -13.57 -24.62
C GLU A 134 9.93 -14.35 -23.76
N ASN A 135 10.02 -13.98 -22.48
CA ASN A 135 10.94 -14.62 -21.54
C ASN A 135 10.37 -15.89 -20.91
N LYS A 136 9.14 -16.29 -21.26
CA LYS A 136 8.44 -17.46 -20.74
C LYS A 136 8.48 -17.54 -19.21
N VAL A 137 8.26 -16.39 -18.55
CA VAL A 137 8.31 -16.27 -17.08
C VAL A 137 7.33 -17.28 -16.50
N LYS A 138 7.81 -18.15 -15.60
CA LYS A 138 7.00 -19.23 -15.03
C LYS A 138 6.30 -18.73 -13.76
N CYS A 139 5.13 -19.29 -13.49
CA CYS A 139 4.45 -19.13 -12.21
C CYS A 139 5.36 -19.63 -11.06
N PRO A 140 5.68 -18.79 -10.06
CA PRO A 140 6.50 -19.20 -8.91
C PRO A 140 5.87 -20.34 -8.10
N GLU A 141 4.53 -20.42 -8.07
CA GLU A 141 3.79 -21.40 -7.27
C GLU A 141 3.70 -22.78 -7.94
N CYS A 142 3.53 -22.84 -9.27
CA CYS A 142 3.25 -24.12 -9.96
C CYS A 142 4.18 -24.41 -11.15
N GLY A 143 5.10 -23.50 -11.48
CA GLY A 143 6.08 -23.65 -12.57
C GLY A 143 5.50 -23.61 -13.99
N LYS A 144 4.19 -23.40 -14.16
CA LYS A 144 3.53 -23.31 -15.48
C LYS A 144 3.60 -21.88 -16.01
N HIS A 145 3.65 -21.73 -17.34
CA HIS A 145 3.56 -20.45 -18.04
C HIS A 145 2.18 -20.36 -18.72
N ASN A 146 1.19 -19.87 -17.98
CA ASN A 146 -0.16 -19.64 -18.48
C ASN A 146 -0.85 -18.58 -17.62
N PHE A 147 -0.65 -17.31 -17.97
CA PHE A 147 -1.24 -16.17 -17.25
C PHE A 147 -2.44 -15.59 -18.00
N THR A 148 -3.31 -14.89 -17.27
CA THR A 148 -4.31 -13.99 -17.85
C THR A 148 -3.64 -12.71 -18.36
N SER A 149 -4.37 -11.91 -19.15
CA SER A 149 -3.98 -10.52 -19.38
C SER A 149 -3.97 -9.73 -18.07
N ILE A 150 -3.19 -8.67 -18.05
CA ILE A 150 -3.04 -7.76 -16.93
C ILE A 150 -4.33 -6.95 -16.77
N ARG A 151 -4.85 -6.94 -15.55
CA ARG A 151 -5.97 -6.10 -15.12
C ARG A 151 -5.48 -5.08 -14.12
N LYS A 152 -5.98 -3.85 -14.26
CA LYS A 152 -5.76 -2.79 -13.27
C LYS A 152 -6.64 -3.03 -12.07
N PHE A 153 -6.04 -3.17 -10.89
CA PHE A 153 -6.77 -3.27 -9.64
C PHE A 153 -6.59 -1.98 -8.85
N ASN A 154 -7.68 -1.23 -8.68
CA ASN A 154 -7.66 0.02 -7.91
C ASN A 154 -7.32 -0.29 -6.44
N LEU A 155 -6.32 0.41 -5.91
CA LEU A 155 -5.81 0.20 -4.55
C LEU A 155 -6.59 1.01 -3.49
N MET A 156 -7.50 1.90 -3.89
CA MET A 156 -8.32 2.65 -2.95
C MET A 156 -9.41 1.77 -2.35
N PHE A 157 -9.55 1.84 -1.02
CA PHE A 157 -10.68 1.22 -0.33
C PHE A 157 -11.96 2.00 -0.61
N LYS A 158 -12.88 1.36 -1.34
CA LYS A 158 -14.22 1.87 -1.60
C LYS A 158 -15.15 1.58 -0.41
N THR A 159 -16.01 2.53 -0.08
CA THR A 159 -17.14 2.39 0.85
C THR A 159 -18.31 3.23 0.35
N PHE A 160 -19.44 3.19 1.05
CA PHE A 160 -20.61 4.00 0.73
C PHE A 160 -20.89 4.98 1.87
N GLN A 161 -21.28 6.21 1.52
CA GLN A 161 -21.73 7.24 2.46
C GLN A 161 -23.21 7.53 2.18
N GLY A 162 -24.08 7.03 3.06
CA GLY A 162 -25.52 7.18 2.92
C GLY A 162 -26.28 6.01 3.53
N VAL A 163 -27.58 5.96 3.29
CA VAL A 163 -28.46 4.86 3.74
C VAL A 163 -28.47 3.72 2.73
N THR A 164 -28.18 4.03 1.46
CA THR A 164 -28.12 3.08 0.35
C THR A 164 -26.68 2.78 -0.01
N GLU A 165 -26.43 1.57 -0.51
CA GLU A 165 -25.16 1.15 -1.12
C GLU A 165 -25.29 1.26 -2.65
N ASP A 166 -25.45 2.48 -3.15
CA ASP A 166 -25.58 2.77 -4.58
C ASP A 166 -24.36 3.52 -5.14
N SER A 167 -24.28 3.62 -6.47
CA SER A 167 -23.15 4.30 -7.12
C SER A 167 -23.05 5.79 -6.78
N GLN A 168 -24.14 6.43 -6.35
CA GLN A 168 -24.15 7.85 -5.99
C GLN A 168 -23.57 8.10 -4.59
N SER A 169 -23.62 7.10 -3.72
CA SER A 169 -23.06 7.13 -2.37
C SER A 169 -21.62 6.61 -2.29
N GLU A 170 -21.02 6.16 -3.40
CA GLU A 170 -19.64 5.66 -3.43
C GLU A 170 -18.63 6.73 -2.99
N ILE A 171 -17.79 6.38 -2.01
CA ILE A 171 -16.69 7.20 -1.51
C ILE A 171 -15.47 6.33 -1.23
N TYR A 172 -14.32 6.94 -1.00
CA TYR A 172 -13.05 6.24 -0.79
C TYR A 172 -12.39 6.68 0.52
N LEU A 173 -11.74 5.74 1.20
CA LEU A 173 -10.71 6.09 2.17
C LEU A 173 -9.53 6.68 1.41
N ARG A 174 -9.06 7.86 1.83
CA ARG A 174 -7.93 8.53 1.16
C ARG A 174 -6.70 7.60 1.06
N PRO A 175 -6.10 7.41 -0.14
CA PRO A 175 -4.86 6.65 -0.30
C PRO A 175 -3.62 7.44 0.15
N GLU A 176 -3.74 8.77 0.30
CA GLU A 176 -2.68 9.69 0.73
C GLU A 176 -3.27 10.91 1.46
N THR A 177 -2.43 11.71 2.11
CA THR A 177 -2.87 12.92 2.83
C THR A 177 -2.78 14.22 2.01
N ALA A 178 -2.06 14.20 0.87
CA ALA A 178 -1.72 15.42 0.12
C ALA A 178 -2.94 16.15 -0.46
N GLN A 179 -3.93 15.41 -0.97
CA GLN A 179 -5.15 16.02 -1.51
C GLN A 179 -5.89 16.89 -0.49
N GLY A 180 -5.85 16.53 0.80
CA GLY A 180 -6.42 17.33 1.88
C GLY A 180 -5.77 18.73 2.01
N ILE A 181 -4.48 18.83 1.70
CA ILE A 181 -3.73 20.09 1.67
C ILE A 181 -4.13 20.91 0.44
N PHE A 182 -4.15 20.29 -0.74
CA PHE A 182 -4.45 20.98 -1.99
C PHE A 182 -5.85 21.61 -2.00
N VAL A 183 -6.88 20.88 -1.55
CA VAL A 183 -8.25 21.41 -1.51
C VAL A 183 -8.41 22.55 -0.50
N ASN A 184 -7.55 22.63 0.52
CA ASN A 184 -7.57 23.67 1.54
C ASN A 184 -6.58 24.80 1.29
N PHE A 185 -5.81 24.78 0.20
CA PHE A 185 -4.76 25.76 -0.07
C PHE A 185 -5.23 27.22 0.12
N LYS A 186 -6.39 27.57 -0.47
CA LYS A 186 -6.95 28.92 -0.35
C LYS A 186 -7.42 29.27 1.07
N ASN A 187 -7.89 28.29 1.85
CA ASN A 187 -8.33 28.53 3.23
C ASN A 187 -7.13 28.79 4.14
N VAL A 188 -6.08 27.96 4.00
CA VAL A 188 -4.84 28.09 4.76
C VAL A 188 -4.16 29.41 4.42
N ALA A 189 -3.93 29.71 3.14
CA ALA A 189 -3.27 30.96 2.71
C ALA A 189 -3.98 32.26 3.13
N ARG A 190 -5.25 32.19 3.56
CA ARG A 190 -6.01 33.33 4.08
C ARG A 190 -5.99 33.43 5.60
N SER A 191 -5.74 32.33 6.31
CA SER A 191 -5.85 32.23 7.76
C SER A 191 -4.49 32.27 8.46
N THR A 192 -3.40 32.18 7.70
CA THR A 192 -2.00 32.19 8.15
C THR A 192 -1.21 33.20 7.34
#